data_AF-A0AAE0RZI1-F1
#
_entry.id   AF-A0AAE0RZI1-F1
#
_cell.length_a   1.000
_cell.length_b   1.000
_cell.length_c   1.000
_cell.angle_alpha   90.00
_cell.angle_beta   90.00
_cell.angle_gamma   90.00
#
_symmetry.space_group_name_H-M   'P 1'
#
loop_
_entity.id
_entity.type
_entity.pdbx_description
1 polymer ?
#
loop_
_entity_poly.entity_id
_entity_poly.type
_entity_poly.pdbx_seq_one_letter_code
_entity_poly.pdbx_strand_id
1 'polypeptide(L)'
;MVFLFSNEILSERRGVLSERRGVLSERRGVLSERRGVLSERRGVLSERRGVLSERRGVLSERRGVLSERRGVLSERRGVLSERRGVLSERRGVLESEERFLHAAGKIIDTMTANAGLFPNSPVSLVQVKAERDDYAKALDSSAHAGKTGEIHQTRKALEESLQKNGNYVNELANGDEVILEKSGYPMAKSHTKYGPLPPLQKAVFKNGAVSGSIEFDLEAMDGCFGYLISSTLANSAEADPRRWQTDWHSTHRGMLKGFERGKEYKFAVAAVGASAEVEWLIVGSTLFVN
;
A
#
# COMPACT_ATOMS: atom_id res chain seq x y z
N MET A 1 -108.34 -63.35 -32.22
CA MET A 1 -107.04 -63.80 -31.67
C MET A 1 -105.92 -62.78 -31.86
N VAL A 2 -105.84 -62.06 -33.00
CA VAL A 2 -104.76 -61.09 -33.30
C VAL A 2 -104.74 -59.83 -32.40
N PHE A 3 -105.90 -59.38 -31.91
CA PHE A 3 -106.01 -58.17 -31.06
C PHE A 3 -105.48 -58.32 -29.62
N LEU A 4 -105.53 -59.54 -29.05
CA LEU A 4 -105.06 -59.79 -27.68
C LEU A 4 -103.52 -59.91 -27.64
N PHE A 5 -102.93 -60.57 -28.65
CA PHE A 5 -101.47 -60.70 -28.79
C PHE A 5 -100.77 -59.34 -28.94
N SER A 6 -101.37 -58.41 -29.69
CA SER A 6 -100.81 -57.06 -29.85
C SER A 6 -100.82 -56.24 -28.55
N ASN A 7 -101.83 -56.41 -27.69
CA ASN A 7 -101.90 -55.70 -26.41
C ASN A 7 -100.86 -56.20 -25.39
N GLU A 8 -100.60 -57.51 -25.38
CA GLU A 8 -99.59 -58.13 -24.53
C GLU A 8 -98.17 -57.67 -24.91
N ILE A 9 -97.84 -57.66 -26.21
CA ILE A 9 -96.57 -57.13 -26.74
C ILE A 9 -96.39 -55.63 -26.43
N LEU A 10 -97.46 -54.84 -26.49
CA LEU A 10 -97.43 -53.42 -26.14
C LEU A 10 -97.21 -53.18 -24.64
N SER A 11 -97.79 -54.04 -23.80
CA SER A 11 -97.58 -54.02 -22.35
C SER A 11 -96.13 -54.36 -21.98
N GLU A 12 -95.58 -55.43 -22.57
CA GLU A 12 -94.17 -55.81 -22.39
C GLU A 12 -93.22 -54.71 -22.87
N ARG A 13 -93.47 -54.11 -24.05
CA ARG A 13 -92.67 -52.97 -24.55
C ARG A 13 -92.73 -51.78 -23.60
N ARG A 14 -93.89 -51.48 -22.99
CA ARG A 14 -94.01 -50.42 -21.97
C ARG A 14 -93.25 -50.77 -20.69
N GLY A 15 -93.29 -52.03 -20.26
CA GLY A 15 -92.51 -52.53 -19.12
C GLY A 15 -91.01 -52.31 -19.32
N VAL A 16 -90.48 -52.78 -20.45
CA VAL A 16 -89.06 -52.62 -20.83
C VAL A 16 -88.64 -51.15 -20.96
N LEU A 17 -89.53 -50.29 -21.49
CA LEU A 17 -89.27 -48.84 -21.56
C LEU A 17 -89.22 -48.19 -20.17
N SER A 18 -90.12 -48.59 -19.26
CA SER A 18 -90.11 -48.11 -17.87
C SER A 18 -88.84 -48.55 -17.12
N GLU A 19 -88.42 -49.82 -17.28
CA GLU A 19 -87.16 -50.31 -16.72
C GLU A 19 -85.96 -49.56 -17.26
N ARG A 20 -85.87 -49.35 -18.59
CA ARG A 20 -84.81 -48.55 -19.20
C ARG A 20 -84.79 -47.12 -18.67
N ARG A 21 -85.95 -46.52 -18.40
CA ARG A 21 -86.07 -45.18 -17.81
C ARG A 21 -85.63 -45.16 -16.35
N GLY A 22 -85.92 -46.21 -15.59
CA GLY A 22 -85.41 -46.42 -14.23
C GLY A 22 -83.88 -46.49 -14.21
N VAL A 23 -83.28 -47.36 -15.03
CA VAL A 23 -81.82 -47.51 -15.16
C VAL A 23 -81.13 -46.21 -15.59
N LEU A 24 -81.73 -45.45 -16.51
CA LEU A 24 -81.22 -44.14 -16.93
C LEU A 24 -81.27 -43.12 -15.78
N SER A 25 -82.31 -43.16 -14.96
CA SER A 25 -82.46 -42.26 -13.81
C SER A 25 -81.43 -42.57 -12.71
N GLU A 26 -81.21 -43.85 -12.42
CA GLU A 26 -80.15 -44.31 -11.50
C GLU A 26 -78.75 -43.89 -12.00
N ARG A 27 -78.45 -44.11 -13.29
CA ARG A 27 -77.18 -43.67 -13.89
C ARG A 27 -76.98 -42.16 -13.77
N ARG A 28 -78.05 -41.37 -13.90
CA ARG A 28 -78.01 -39.92 -13.73
C ARG A 28 -77.78 -39.51 -12.27
N GLY A 29 -78.35 -40.25 -11.33
CA GLY A 29 -78.08 -40.12 -9.89
C GLY A 29 -76.60 -40.34 -9.57
N VAL A 30 -76.04 -41.49 -9.99
CA VAL A 30 -74.64 -41.85 -9.78
C VAL A 30 -73.67 -40.83 -10.42
N LEU A 31 -73.98 -40.31 -11.61
CA LEU A 31 -73.18 -39.25 -12.24
C LEU A 31 -73.21 -37.94 -11.45
N SER A 32 -74.36 -37.59 -10.86
CA SER A 32 -74.52 -36.39 -10.05
C SER A 32 -73.73 -36.49 -8.75
N GLU A 33 -73.78 -37.64 -8.07
CA GLU A 33 -72.96 -37.92 -6.88
C GLU A 33 -71.46 -37.84 -7.19
N ARG A 34 -71.01 -38.48 -8.28
CA ARG A 34 -69.61 -38.39 -8.72
C ARG A 34 -69.17 -36.94 -8.97
N ARG A 35 -70.04 -36.11 -9.53
CA ARG A 35 -69.76 -34.69 -9.76
C ARG A 35 -69.69 -33.89 -8.45
N GLY A 36 -70.53 -34.24 -7.46
CA GLY A 36 -70.47 -33.72 -6.09
C GLY A 36 -69.12 -34.01 -5.45
N VAL A 37 -68.71 -35.28 -5.42
CA VAL A 37 -67.42 -35.72 -4.84
C VAL A 37 -66.22 -35.06 -5.53
N LEU A 38 -66.26 -34.88 -6.86
CA LEU A 38 -65.20 -34.17 -7.58
C LEU A 38 -65.12 -32.68 -7.22
N SER A 39 -66.26 -32.04 -6.97
CA SER A 39 -66.34 -30.63 -6.56
C SER A 39 -65.76 -30.44 -5.16
N GLU A 40 -66.11 -31.32 -4.21
CA GLU A 40 -65.54 -31.32 -2.86
C GLU A 40 -64.02 -31.53 -2.89
N ARG A 41 -63.52 -32.51 -3.66
CA ARG A 41 -62.07 -32.73 -3.83
C ARG A 41 -61.36 -31.50 -4.39
N ARG A 42 -61.99 -30.77 -5.33
CA ARG A 42 -61.45 -29.49 -5.83
C ARG A 42 -61.41 -28.43 -4.74
N GLY A 43 -62.46 -28.32 -3.92
CA GLY A 43 -62.50 -27.41 -2.77
C GLY A 43 -61.33 -27.64 -1.81
N VAL A 44 -61.14 -28.88 -1.38
CA VAL A 44 -60.05 -29.28 -0.47
C VAL A 44 -58.67 -29.00 -1.07
N LEU A 45 -58.48 -29.22 -2.38
CA LEU A 45 -57.22 -28.91 -3.06
C LEU A 45 -56.94 -27.40 -3.12
N SER A 46 -57.97 -26.57 -3.34
CA SER A 46 -57.84 -25.12 -3.33
C SER A 46 -57.47 -24.59 -1.95
N GLU A 47 -58.10 -25.10 -0.89
CA GLU A 47 -57.76 -24.73 0.50
C GLU A 47 -56.31 -25.11 0.83
N ARG A 48 -55.88 -26.32 0.47
CA ARG A 48 -54.48 -26.76 0.66
C ARG A 48 -53.49 -25.86 -0.08
N ARG A 49 -53.82 -25.39 -1.29
CA ARG A 49 -52.99 -24.42 -2.03
C ARG A 49 -52.94 -23.07 -1.32
N GLY A 50 -54.06 -22.59 -0.78
CA GLY A 50 -54.12 -21.36 0.02
C GLY A 50 -53.18 -21.42 1.22
N VAL A 51 -53.27 -22.47 2.03
CA VAL A 51 -52.41 -22.68 3.21
C VAL A 51 -50.92 -22.77 2.83
N LEU A 52 -50.59 -23.41 1.71
CA LEU A 52 -49.20 -23.47 1.23
C LEU A 52 -48.67 -22.09 0.80
N SER A 53 -49.50 -21.27 0.16
CA SER A 53 -49.13 -19.90 -0.23
C SER A 53 -48.89 -19.02 0.99
N GLU A 54 -49.75 -19.09 2.00
CA GLU A 54 -49.56 -18.36 3.27
C GLU A 54 -48.26 -18.78 3.97
N ARG A 55 -48.00 -20.09 4.07
CA ARG A 55 -46.73 -20.60 4.64
C ARG A 55 -45.50 -20.09 3.88
N ARG A 56 -45.57 -19.98 2.55
CA ARG A 56 -44.49 -19.39 1.74
C ARG A 56 -44.32 -17.89 1.99
N GLY A 57 -45.42 -17.16 2.20
CA GLY A 57 -45.39 -15.75 2.58
C GLY A 57 -44.64 -15.54 3.90
N VAL A 58 -45.05 -16.28 4.95
CA VAL A 58 -44.42 -16.21 6.29
C VAL A 58 -42.93 -16.57 6.24
N LEU A 59 -42.54 -17.57 5.44
CA LEU A 59 -41.13 -17.94 5.28
C LEU A 59 -40.32 -16.83 4.58
N SER A 60 -40.91 -16.16 3.58
CA SER A 60 -40.27 -15.04 2.89
C SER A 60 -40.05 -13.85 3.83
N GLU A 61 -41.06 -13.51 4.64
CA GLU A 61 -40.94 -12.45 5.66
C GLU A 61 -39.84 -12.78 6.68
N ARG A 62 -39.82 -14.00 7.21
CA ARG A 62 -38.76 -14.45 8.13
C ARG A 62 -37.36 -14.34 7.51
N ARG A 63 -37.22 -14.66 6.22
CA ARG A 63 -35.95 -14.51 5.50
C ARG A 63 -35.58 -13.03 5.34
N GLY A 64 -36.55 -12.15 5.09
CA GLY A 64 -36.36 -10.69 5.07
C GLY A 64 -35.78 -10.19 6.39
N VAL A 65 -36.45 -10.50 7.50
CA VAL A 65 -36.01 -10.10 8.86
C VAL A 65 -34.61 -10.64 9.20
N LEU A 66 -34.29 -11.87 8.81
CA LEU A 66 -32.94 -12.42 9.01
C LEU A 66 -31.88 -11.67 8.19
N SER A 67 -32.22 -11.25 6.98
CA SER A 67 -31.32 -10.49 6.10
C SER A 67 -31.04 -9.10 6.68
N GLU A 68 -32.07 -8.41 7.17
CA GLU A 68 -31.93 -7.13 7.86
C GLU A 68 -31.05 -7.25 9.11
N ARG A 69 -31.30 -8.26 9.96
CA ARG A 69 -30.46 -8.52 11.14
C ARG A 69 -28.99 -8.75 10.76
N ARG A 70 -28.74 -9.45 9.65
CA ARG A 70 -27.38 -9.67 9.14
C ARG A 70 -26.73 -8.38 8.65
N GLY A 71 -27.50 -7.50 8.01
CA GLY A 71 -27.06 -6.15 7.62
C GLY A 71 -26.60 -5.35 8.84
N VAL A 72 -27.46 -5.23 9.86
CA VAL A 72 -27.14 -4.51 11.10
C VAL A 72 -25.90 -5.06 11.81
N LEU A 73 -25.74 -6.39 11.86
CA LEU A 73 -24.54 -7.02 12.44
C LEU A 73 -23.27 -6.70 11.64
N SER A 74 -23.37 -6.61 10.31
CA SER A 74 -22.25 -6.27 9.44
C SER A 74 -21.81 -4.82 9.65
N GLU A 75 -22.75 -3.89 9.74
CA GLU A 75 -22.48 -2.48 10.06
C GLU A 75 -21.80 -2.34 11.43
N ARG A 76 -22.32 -3.02 12.47
CA ARG A 76 -21.70 -3.01 13.80
C ARG A 76 -20.26 -3.54 13.77
N ARG A 77 -19.98 -4.58 12.98
CA ARG A 77 -18.62 -5.10 12.80
C ARG A 77 -17.72 -4.10 12.06
N GLY A 78 -18.24 -3.37 11.09
CA GLY A 78 -17.54 -2.28 10.40
C GLY A 78 -17.08 -1.20 11.40
N VAL A 79 -18.02 -0.67 12.18
CA VAL A 79 -17.73 0.37 13.20
C VAL A 79 -16.70 -0.10 14.23
N LEU A 80 -16.77 -1.36 14.68
CA LEU A 80 -15.77 -1.91 15.60
C LEU A 80 -14.38 -2.03 14.95
N SER A 81 -14.31 -2.35 13.66
CA SER A 81 -13.05 -2.45 12.92
C SER A 81 -12.41 -1.08 12.76
N GLU A 82 -13.19 -0.05 12.43
CA GLU A 82 -12.72 1.34 12.38
C GLU A 82 -12.19 1.81 13.74
N ARG A 83 -12.93 1.58 14.82
CA ARG A 83 -12.47 1.90 16.19
C ARG A 83 -11.16 1.22 16.53
N ARG A 84 -10.98 -0.05 16.13
CA ARG A 84 -9.72 -0.78 16.33
C ARG A 84 -8.58 -0.19 15.49
N GLY A 85 -8.85 0.23 14.26
CA GLY A 85 -7.89 0.94 13.42
C GLY A 85 -7.38 2.22 14.09
N VAL A 86 -8.30 3.09 14.50
CA VAL A 86 -7.97 4.35 15.20
C VAL A 86 -7.19 4.10 16.49
N LEU A 87 -7.53 3.08 17.27
CA LEU A 87 -6.76 2.71 18.47
C LEU A 87 -5.34 2.22 18.14
N SER A 88 -5.18 1.49 17.03
CA SER A 88 -3.88 0.99 16.58
C SER A 88 -2.99 2.13 16.11
N GLU A 89 -3.55 3.09 15.36
CA GLU A 89 -2.84 4.32 14.96
C GLU A 89 -2.42 5.15 16.18
N ARG A 90 -3.34 5.36 17.13
CA ARG A 90 -3.03 6.05 18.39
C ARG A 90 -1.91 5.37 19.16
N ARG A 91 -1.92 4.03 19.22
CA ARG A 91 -0.84 3.27 19.86
C ARG A 91 0.49 3.45 19.13
N GLY A 92 0.50 3.40 17.80
CA GLY A 92 1.71 3.63 17.00
C GLY A 92 2.30 5.03 17.21
N VAL A 93 1.44 6.05 17.34
CA VAL A 93 1.88 7.41 17.69
C VAL A 93 2.50 7.41 19.09
N LEU A 94 1.84 6.86 20.11
CA LEU A 94 2.40 6.80 21.48
C LEU A 94 3.75 6.06 21.54
N GLU A 95 3.88 4.93 20.84
CA GLU A 95 5.14 4.19 20.76
C GLU A 95 6.26 5.03 20.11
N SER A 96 5.92 5.87 19.12
CA SER A 96 6.89 6.81 18.53
C SER A 96 7.28 7.94 19.48
N GLU A 97 6.34 8.44 20.29
CA GLU A 97 6.61 9.48 21.29
C GLU A 97 7.50 8.97 22.43
N GLU A 98 7.22 7.76 22.93
CA GLU A 98 8.05 7.09 23.94
C GLU A 98 9.48 6.86 23.45
N ARG A 99 9.65 6.42 22.19
CA ARG A 99 10.97 6.26 21.57
C ARG A 99 11.74 7.58 21.48
N PHE A 100 11.06 8.66 21.13
CA PHE A 100 11.66 9.99 21.05
C PHE A 100 12.12 10.47 22.44
N LEU A 101 11.28 10.35 23.47
CA LEU A 101 11.64 10.68 24.86
C LEU A 101 12.83 9.86 25.37
N HIS A 102 12.88 8.57 25.02
CA HIS A 102 14.00 7.70 25.37
C HIS A 102 15.29 8.14 24.67
N ALA A 103 15.24 8.44 23.36
CA ALA A 103 16.39 8.93 22.61
C ALA A 103 16.91 10.27 23.16
N ALA A 104 16.00 11.22 23.43
CA ALA A 104 16.34 12.50 24.04
C ALA A 104 17.00 12.32 25.42
N GLY A 105 16.45 11.45 26.28
CA GLY A 105 17.04 11.11 27.57
C GLY A 105 18.45 10.54 27.43
N LYS A 106 18.65 9.59 26.52
CA LYS A 106 19.96 9.02 26.23
C LYS A 106 20.97 10.11 25.84
N ILE A 107 20.62 11.00 24.91
CA ILE A 107 21.49 12.10 24.46
C ILE A 107 21.88 13.00 25.65
N ILE A 108 20.90 13.41 26.46
CA ILE A 108 21.13 14.24 27.64
C ILE A 108 22.12 13.54 28.59
N ASP A 109 21.89 12.28 28.91
CA ASP A 109 22.73 11.53 29.85
C ASP A 109 24.16 11.35 29.33
N THR A 110 24.32 11.00 28.05
CA THR A 110 25.64 10.78 27.43
C THR A 110 26.42 12.08 27.25
N MET A 111 25.78 13.16 26.80
CA MET A 111 26.43 14.46 26.67
C MET A 111 26.81 15.03 28.05
N THR A 112 25.96 14.81 29.07
CA THR A 112 26.25 15.25 30.44
C THR A 112 27.42 14.47 31.03
N ALA A 113 27.48 13.15 30.82
CA ALA A 113 28.61 12.32 31.24
C ALA A 113 29.94 12.73 30.56
N ASN A 114 29.84 13.22 29.32
CA ASN A 114 30.98 13.67 28.51
C ASN A 114 31.06 15.20 28.39
N ALA A 115 30.64 15.96 29.42
CA ALA A 115 30.55 17.42 29.36
C ALA A 115 31.88 18.11 28.97
N GLY A 116 33.03 17.51 29.31
CA GLY A 116 34.35 18.01 28.92
C GLY A 116 34.60 18.01 27.40
N LEU A 117 33.90 17.16 26.63
CA LEU A 117 33.94 17.16 25.17
C LEU A 117 32.97 18.17 24.56
N PHE A 118 31.91 18.56 25.28
CA PHE A 118 30.86 19.44 24.75
C PHE A 118 30.71 20.74 25.58
N PRO A 119 31.78 21.54 25.73
CA PRO A 119 31.78 22.67 26.66
C PRO A 119 30.87 23.84 26.24
N ASN A 120 30.61 23.99 24.94
CA ASN A 120 29.93 25.17 24.37
C ASN A 120 28.64 24.78 23.63
N SER A 121 27.82 23.92 24.25
CA SER A 121 26.53 23.53 23.67
C SER A 121 25.61 24.76 23.49
N PRO A 122 25.07 25.02 22.28
CA PRO A 122 24.22 26.18 22.01
C PRO A 122 22.99 26.27 22.90
N VAL A 123 22.40 25.13 23.24
CA VAL A 123 21.36 25.01 24.28
C VAL A 123 21.92 24.20 25.43
N SER A 124 21.77 24.71 26.66
CA SER A 124 22.28 24.05 27.86
C SER A 124 21.57 22.70 28.09
N LEU A 125 22.32 21.67 28.50
CA LEU A 125 21.74 20.34 28.77
C LEU A 125 20.70 20.37 29.90
N VAL A 126 20.80 21.35 30.81
CA VAL A 126 19.79 21.60 31.86
C VAL A 126 18.47 22.07 31.23
N GLN A 127 18.52 22.98 30.25
CA GLN A 127 17.35 23.42 29.52
C GLN A 127 16.74 22.29 28.69
N VAL A 128 17.56 21.52 27.95
CA VAL A 128 17.07 20.39 27.14
C VAL A 128 16.39 19.34 28.05
N LYS A 129 16.92 19.12 29.25
CA LYS A 129 16.31 18.23 30.24
C LYS A 129 14.96 18.76 30.74
N ALA A 130 14.86 20.06 31.03
CA ALA A 130 13.59 20.68 31.42
C ALA A 130 12.53 20.55 30.30
N GLU A 131 12.91 20.82 29.05
CA GLU A 131 12.03 20.68 27.88
C GLU A 131 11.58 19.23 27.67
N ARG A 132 12.47 18.24 27.88
CA ARG A 132 12.11 16.82 27.86
C ARG A 132 11.08 16.50 28.93
N ASP A 133 11.32 16.93 30.16
CA ASP A 133 10.44 16.63 31.29
C ASP A 133 9.08 17.31 31.13
N ASP A 134 9.02 18.51 30.54
CA ASP A 134 7.77 19.20 30.22
C ASP A 134 7.01 18.52 29.09
N TYR A 135 7.70 18.03 28.05
CA TYR A 135 7.07 17.21 27.01
C TYR A 135 6.55 15.87 27.57
N ALA A 136 7.31 15.21 28.45
CA ALA A 136 6.87 13.98 29.12
C ALA A 136 5.61 14.22 29.97
N LYS A 137 5.56 15.31 30.75
CA LYS A 137 4.35 15.69 31.50
C LYS A 137 3.17 15.97 30.58
N ALA A 138 3.40 16.63 29.44
CA ALA A 138 2.35 16.91 28.46
C ALA A 138 1.75 15.61 27.88
N LEU A 139 2.59 14.60 27.66
CA LEU A 139 2.18 13.25 27.22
C LEU A 139 1.45 12.45 28.30
N ASP A 140 1.91 12.50 29.56
CA ASP A 140 1.33 11.74 30.67
C ASP A 140 0.01 12.34 31.19
N SER A 141 -0.25 13.62 30.90
CA SER A 141 -1.45 14.29 31.40
C SER A 141 -2.73 13.65 30.83
N SER A 142 -3.53 13.06 31.72
CA SER A 142 -4.77 12.32 31.42
C SER A 142 -5.92 13.17 30.82
N ALA A 143 -5.64 14.39 30.35
CA ALA A 143 -6.59 15.39 29.87
C ALA A 143 -6.42 15.69 28.37
N HIS A 144 -6.23 14.66 27.54
CA HIS A 144 -6.03 14.76 26.08
C HIS A 144 -7.17 15.45 25.29
N ALA A 145 -8.27 15.84 25.92
CA ALA A 145 -9.33 16.58 25.25
C ALA A 145 -8.91 18.04 25.03
N GLY A 146 -8.30 18.33 23.87
CA GLY A 146 -8.04 19.69 23.40
C GLY A 146 -6.62 20.25 23.62
N LYS A 147 -5.69 19.46 24.17
CA LYS A 147 -4.29 19.87 24.44
C LYS A 147 -3.27 19.47 23.36
N THR A 148 -3.73 19.09 22.17
CA THR A 148 -2.83 18.72 21.06
C THR A 148 -1.83 19.84 20.74
N GLY A 149 -2.24 21.11 20.84
CA GLY A 149 -1.36 22.26 20.64
C GLY A 149 -0.21 22.35 21.65
N GLU A 150 -0.46 22.07 22.93
CA GLU A 150 0.56 22.11 23.99
C GLU A 150 1.58 20.97 23.82
N ILE A 151 1.11 19.77 23.46
CA ILE A 151 1.99 18.62 23.14
C ILE A 151 2.86 18.95 21.93
N HIS A 152 2.28 19.53 20.87
CA HIS A 152 3.05 19.93 19.69
C HIS A 152 4.08 21.02 19.99
N GLN A 153 3.72 22.01 20.82
CA GLN A 153 4.63 23.09 21.21
C GLN A 153 5.80 22.59 22.05
N THR A 154 5.53 21.79 23.08
CA THR A 154 6.57 21.21 23.95
C THR A 154 7.47 20.23 23.19
N ARG A 155 6.90 19.40 22.31
CA ARG A 155 7.69 18.54 21.40
C ARG A 155 8.62 19.38 20.53
N LYS A 156 8.08 20.41 19.88
CA LYS A 156 8.82 21.25 18.93
C LYS A 156 9.97 22.00 19.62
N ALA A 157 9.75 22.52 20.82
CA ALA A 157 10.80 23.16 21.61
C ALA A 157 11.97 22.19 21.87
N LEU A 158 11.67 20.97 22.35
CA LEU A 158 12.68 19.94 22.60
C LEU A 158 13.42 19.54 21.31
N GLU A 159 12.69 19.36 20.21
CA GLU A 159 13.27 19.00 18.91
C GLU A 159 14.23 20.09 18.40
N GLU A 160 13.84 21.36 18.46
CA GLU A 160 14.69 22.49 18.05
C GLU A 160 15.97 22.57 18.89
N SER A 161 15.89 22.35 20.20
CA SER A 161 17.05 22.33 21.09
C SER A 161 17.98 21.15 20.80
N LEU A 162 17.42 19.94 20.63
CA LEU A 162 18.20 18.75 20.25
C LEU A 162 18.84 18.91 18.87
N GLN A 163 18.16 19.57 17.92
CA GLN A 163 18.70 19.81 16.59
C GLN A 163 19.88 20.79 16.63
N LYS A 164 19.76 21.90 17.38
CA LYS A 164 20.86 22.86 17.56
C LYS A 164 22.09 22.20 18.18
N ASN A 165 21.89 21.40 19.22
CA ASN A 165 22.98 20.68 19.87
C ASN A 165 23.55 19.57 18.98
N GLY A 166 22.72 18.91 18.17
CA GLY A 166 23.17 17.90 17.22
C GLY A 166 24.03 18.49 16.09
N ASN A 167 23.67 19.67 15.58
CA ASN A 167 24.48 20.40 14.62
C ASN A 167 25.84 20.80 15.22
N TYR A 168 25.83 21.32 16.45
CA TYR A 168 27.06 21.62 17.19
C TYR A 168 27.96 20.40 17.38
N VAL A 169 27.37 19.25 17.76
CA VAL A 169 28.10 17.98 17.90
C VAL A 169 28.71 17.55 16.57
N ASN A 170 27.97 17.66 15.46
CA ASN A 170 28.47 17.31 14.14
C ASN A 170 29.63 18.21 13.71
N GLU A 171 29.53 19.52 13.93
CA GLU A 171 30.59 20.48 13.64
C GLU A 171 31.84 20.22 14.49
N LEU A 172 31.65 19.94 15.78
CA LEU A 172 32.74 19.64 16.71
C LEU A 172 33.43 18.31 16.36
N ALA A 173 32.65 17.28 16.04
CA ALA A 173 33.18 15.96 15.71
C ALA A 173 33.91 15.97 14.37
N ASN A 174 33.45 16.76 13.38
CA ASN A 174 34.04 16.84 12.04
C ASN A 174 34.30 15.44 11.41
N GLY A 175 33.39 14.50 11.64
CA GLY A 175 33.50 13.11 11.18
C GLY A 175 34.26 12.16 12.12
N ASP A 176 34.70 12.61 13.29
CA ASP A 176 35.24 11.74 14.35
C ASP A 176 34.12 10.92 15.00
N GLU A 177 34.09 9.63 14.67
CA GLU A 177 33.09 8.68 15.13
C GLU A 177 33.12 8.52 16.66
N VAL A 178 34.28 8.68 17.31
CA VAL A 178 34.39 8.54 18.78
C VAL A 178 33.69 9.69 19.50
N ILE A 179 33.78 10.90 18.95
CA ILE A 179 33.10 12.08 19.50
C ILE A 179 31.58 11.96 19.27
N LEU A 180 31.17 11.48 18.10
CA LEU A 180 29.76 11.22 17.78
C LEU A 180 29.15 10.14 18.69
N GLU A 181 29.85 9.04 18.92
CA GLU A 181 29.42 7.99 19.86
C GLU A 181 29.19 8.54 21.27
N LYS A 182 30.11 9.39 21.75
CA LYS A 182 30.03 9.99 23.08
C LYS A 182 28.94 11.05 23.23
N SER A 183 28.38 11.54 22.13
CA SER A 183 27.23 12.45 22.14
C SER A 183 25.90 11.73 22.38
N GLY A 184 25.81 10.43 22.08
CA GLY A 184 24.59 9.62 22.18
C GLY A 184 23.55 9.87 21.09
N TYR A 185 23.81 10.79 20.14
CA TYR A 185 22.96 10.97 18.97
C TYR A 185 22.94 9.70 18.11
N PRO A 186 21.80 9.38 17.47
CA PRO A 186 21.73 8.26 16.54
C PRO A 186 22.62 8.55 15.33
N MET A 187 23.63 7.69 15.10
CA MET A 187 24.49 7.80 13.93
C MET A 187 23.82 7.13 12.73
N ALA A 188 23.82 7.83 11.59
CA ALA A 188 23.50 7.21 10.33
C ALA A 188 24.54 6.13 10.01
N LYS A 189 24.14 5.05 9.33
CA LYS A 189 25.07 4.01 8.89
C LYS A 189 26.21 4.68 8.11
N SER A 190 27.45 4.50 8.59
CA SER A 190 28.62 4.89 7.81
C SER A 190 28.58 4.13 6.49
N HIS A 191 28.81 4.83 5.38
CA HIS A 191 29.05 4.15 4.13
C HIS A 191 30.35 3.37 4.32
N THR A 192 30.29 2.05 4.20
CA THR A 192 31.49 1.21 4.21
C THR A 192 32.47 1.79 3.21
N LYS A 193 33.68 2.15 3.67
CA LYS A 193 34.78 2.53 2.77
C LYS A 193 35.07 1.32 1.88
N TYR A 194 34.48 1.29 0.69
CA TYR A 194 35.00 0.44 -0.37
C TYR A 194 36.45 0.87 -0.60
N GLY A 195 37.37 -0.09 -0.71
CA GLY A 195 38.78 0.17 -1.00
C GLY A 195 38.96 0.92 -2.33
N PRO A 196 40.20 1.18 -2.78
CA PRO A 196 40.42 1.77 -4.10
C PRO A 196 39.62 0.97 -5.14
N LEU A 197 38.70 1.65 -5.82
CA LEU A 197 37.88 0.99 -6.84
C LEU A 197 38.82 0.55 -7.96
N PRO A 198 38.69 -0.68 -8.47
CA PRO A 198 39.50 -1.13 -9.60
C PRO A 198 39.24 -0.22 -10.81
N PRO A 199 40.21 -0.11 -11.73
CA PRO A 199 40.02 0.67 -12.94
C PRO A 199 38.90 0.03 -13.76
N LEU A 200 38.08 0.87 -14.39
CA LEU A 200 37.05 0.42 -15.32
C LEU A 200 37.71 -0.43 -16.41
N GLN A 201 37.07 -1.54 -16.80
CA GLN A 201 37.58 -2.36 -17.90
C GLN A 201 36.91 -2.01 -19.22
N LYS A 202 35.69 -1.45 -19.16
CA LYS A 202 34.89 -1.13 -20.35
C LYS A 202 34.24 0.25 -20.24
N ALA A 203 34.44 1.02 -21.31
CA ALA A 203 33.76 2.28 -21.54
C ALA A 203 33.55 2.45 -23.05
N VAL A 204 32.32 2.74 -23.45
CA VAL A 204 31.93 2.88 -24.85
C VAL A 204 31.36 4.27 -25.07
N PHE A 205 31.90 4.99 -26.04
CA PHE A 205 31.41 6.30 -26.48
C PHE A 205 30.89 6.19 -27.91
N LYS A 206 29.69 6.71 -28.15
CA LYS A 206 29.03 6.70 -29.47
C LYS A 206 28.47 8.07 -29.78
N ASN A 207 28.35 8.40 -31.07
CA ASN A 207 27.64 9.60 -31.50
C ASN A 207 26.20 9.54 -30.99
N GLY A 208 25.77 10.54 -30.23
CA GLY A 208 24.43 10.62 -29.69
C GLY A 208 23.39 10.92 -30.76
N ALA A 209 22.12 10.69 -30.42
CA ALA A 209 20.99 10.96 -31.31
C ALA A 209 20.78 12.47 -31.60
N VAL A 210 21.34 13.35 -30.77
CA VAL A 210 21.24 14.82 -30.90
C VAL A 210 22.56 15.38 -31.41
N SER A 211 22.52 16.35 -32.32
CA SER A 211 23.73 17.01 -32.81
C SER A 211 24.48 17.71 -31.67
N GLY A 212 25.81 17.59 -31.66
CA GLY A 212 26.69 18.05 -30.57
C GLY A 212 26.68 17.20 -29.30
N SER A 213 26.15 15.96 -29.35
CA SER A 213 26.09 15.07 -28.18
C SER A 213 26.77 13.71 -28.40
N ILE A 214 27.40 13.19 -27.35
CA ILE A 214 28.04 11.87 -27.32
C ILE A 214 27.39 11.05 -26.21
N GLU A 215 26.88 9.87 -26.55
CA GLU A 215 26.35 8.92 -25.58
C GLU A 215 27.47 8.04 -25.03
N PHE A 216 27.41 7.77 -23.73
CA PHE A 216 28.35 6.91 -23.05
C PHE A 216 27.64 5.73 -22.37
N ASP A 217 28.29 4.57 -22.39
CA ASP A 217 27.92 3.37 -21.65
C ASP A 217 29.17 2.80 -20.98
N LEU A 218 29.20 2.88 -19.66
CA LEU A 218 30.30 2.46 -18.80
C LEU A 218 29.93 1.15 -18.10
N GLU A 219 30.95 0.41 -17.69
CA GLU A 219 30.77 -0.70 -16.77
C GLU A 219 30.20 -0.22 -15.42
N ALA A 220 29.07 -0.79 -15.01
CA ALA A 220 28.49 -0.50 -13.72
C ALA A 220 29.34 -1.14 -12.61
N MET A 221 29.78 -0.33 -11.65
CA MET A 221 30.59 -0.79 -10.52
C MET A 221 29.83 -0.67 -9.20
N ASP A 222 29.85 -1.77 -8.44
CA ASP A 222 29.30 -1.79 -7.08
C ASP A 222 30.16 -0.94 -6.13
N GLY A 223 29.52 -0.13 -5.31
CA GLY A 223 30.20 0.73 -4.33
C GLY A 223 30.71 2.07 -4.87
N CYS A 224 30.46 2.42 -6.14
CA CYS A 224 30.74 3.76 -6.67
C CYS A 224 29.61 4.75 -6.36
N PHE A 225 29.97 6.01 -6.11
CA PHE A 225 29.03 7.13 -5.98
C PHE A 225 28.70 7.77 -7.34
N GLY A 226 29.58 7.60 -8.32
CA GLY A 226 29.44 8.15 -9.66
C GLY A 226 30.71 7.96 -10.48
N TYR A 227 30.73 8.61 -11.64
CA TYR A 227 31.75 8.50 -12.67
C TYR A 227 32.21 9.91 -13.07
N LEU A 228 33.52 10.08 -13.17
CA LEU A 228 34.13 11.23 -13.80
C LEU A 228 34.44 10.86 -15.26
N ILE A 229 33.96 11.69 -16.18
CA ILE A 229 34.25 11.52 -17.61
C ILE A 229 35.03 12.75 -18.05
N SER A 230 36.26 12.53 -18.47
CA SER A 230 37.13 13.59 -18.96
C SER A 230 37.32 13.48 -20.47
N SER A 231 37.29 14.61 -21.16
CA SER A 231 37.39 14.67 -22.62
C SER A 231 38.34 15.76 -23.10
N THR A 232 39.02 15.47 -24.21
CA THR A 232 39.91 16.43 -24.89
C THR A 232 39.93 16.16 -26.39
N LEU A 233 40.42 17.11 -27.18
CA LEU A 233 40.62 16.89 -28.61
C LEU A 233 41.73 15.86 -28.84
N ALA A 234 41.57 14.99 -29.83
CA ALA A 234 42.51 13.91 -30.10
C ALA A 234 43.92 14.41 -30.45
N ASN A 235 44.03 15.62 -31.00
CA ASN A 235 45.29 16.29 -31.34
C ASN A 235 45.91 17.08 -30.18
N SER A 236 45.31 17.08 -28.99
CA SER A 236 45.88 17.72 -27.80
C SER A 236 47.18 17.03 -27.38
N ALA A 237 48.18 17.84 -26.98
CA ALA A 237 49.46 17.37 -26.45
C ALA A 237 49.37 16.97 -24.96
N GLU A 238 48.28 17.30 -24.28
CA GLU A 238 48.08 16.97 -22.87
C GLU A 238 47.65 15.50 -22.74
N ALA A 239 48.54 14.68 -22.17
CA ALA A 239 48.34 13.24 -22.03
C ALA A 239 47.66 12.86 -20.70
N ASP A 240 47.64 13.75 -19.69
CA ASP A 240 47.05 13.49 -18.38
C ASP A 240 45.55 13.80 -18.34
N PRO A 241 44.67 12.78 -18.16
CA PRO A 241 43.23 12.96 -18.01
C PRO A 241 42.80 13.92 -16.91
N ARG A 242 43.61 14.08 -15.85
CA ARG A 242 43.28 14.97 -14.73
C ARG A 242 43.27 16.44 -15.12
N ARG A 243 43.85 16.77 -16.27
CA ARG A 243 43.93 18.13 -16.82
C ARG A 243 42.97 18.37 -17.98
N TRP A 244 42.21 17.34 -18.37
CA TRP A 244 41.19 17.44 -19.40
C TRP A 244 39.88 17.99 -18.82
N GLN A 245 38.98 18.40 -19.70
CA GLN A 245 37.67 18.90 -19.29
C GLN A 245 36.85 17.74 -18.72
N THR A 246 36.48 17.83 -17.44
CA THR A 246 35.87 16.73 -16.69
C THR A 246 34.44 17.03 -16.30
N ASP A 247 33.54 16.09 -16.59
CA ASP A 247 32.13 16.11 -16.23
C ASP A 247 31.81 15.02 -15.20
N TRP A 248 30.94 15.34 -14.25
CA TRP A 248 30.45 14.42 -13.22
C TRP A 248 29.13 13.75 -13.63
N HIS A 249 29.03 12.44 -13.44
CA HIS A 249 27.83 11.67 -13.71
C HIS A 249 27.51 10.66 -12.59
N SER A 250 26.28 10.66 -12.09
CA SER A 250 25.83 9.69 -11.07
C SER A 250 25.45 8.32 -11.65
N THR A 251 25.38 8.19 -12.98
CA THR A 251 24.95 6.97 -13.68
C THR A 251 26.01 6.50 -14.68
N HIS A 252 26.11 5.18 -14.88
CA HIS A 252 27.05 4.56 -15.84
C HIS A 252 26.63 4.75 -17.31
N ARG A 253 25.42 5.28 -17.56
CA ARG A 253 24.92 5.64 -18.89
C ARG A 253 24.43 7.07 -18.90
N GLY A 254 24.65 7.74 -20.02
CA GLY A 254 24.21 9.12 -20.20
C GLY A 254 24.70 9.72 -21.50
N MET A 255 24.63 11.05 -21.55
CA MET A 255 24.96 11.85 -22.73
C MET A 255 25.78 13.07 -22.30
N LEU A 256 26.90 13.27 -22.97
CA LEU A 256 27.72 14.48 -22.91
C LEU A 256 27.27 15.44 -24.01
N LYS A 257 27.42 16.75 -23.79
CA LYS A 257 27.01 17.80 -24.74
C LYS A 257 28.14 18.79 -24.95
N GLY A 258 28.14 19.47 -26.11
CA GLY A 258 29.10 20.54 -26.42
C GLY A 258 30.24 20.12 -27.33
N PHE A 259 30.10 19.01 -28.08
CA PHE A 259 31.12 18.56 -29.03
C PHE A 259 30.93 19.19 -30.40
N GLU A 260 32.03 19.65 -31.00
CA GLU A 260 32.03 20.21 -32.34
C GLU A 260 32.12 19.13 -33.43
N ARG A 261 31.21 19.20 -34.41
CA ARG A 261 31.12 18.28 -35.55
C ARG A 261 32.41 18.23 -36.36
N GLY A 262 32.84 17.03 -36.72
CA GLY A 262 34.04 16.79 -37.54
C GLY A 262 35.35 16.78 -36.76
N LYS A 263 35.32 16.96 -35.44
CA LYS A 263 36.49 16.81 -34.57
C LYS A 263 36.54 15.42 -33.94
N GLU A 264 37.75 14.96 -33.65
CA GLU A 264 37.98 13.70 -32.96
C GLU A 264 38.33 13.99 -31.49
N TYR A 265 37.72 13.25 -30.57
CA TYR A 265 37.91 13.44 -29.12
C TYR A 265 38.45 12.17 -28.48
N LYS A 266 39.32 12.35 -27.48
CA LYS A 266 39.77 11.30 -26.55
C LYS A 266 38.97 11.42 -25.27
N PHE A 267 38.66 10.27 -24.68
CA PHE A 267 37.93 10.19 -23.42
C PHE A 267 38.73 9.43 -22.40
N ALA A 268 38.59 9.82 -21.14
CA ALA A 268 39.09 9.07 -20.01
C ALA A 268 37.98 8.99 -18.97
N VAL A 269 37.88 7.86 -18.30
CA VAL A 269 36.78 7.62 -17.37
C VAL A 269 37.30 7.04 -16.09
N ALA A 270 36.75 7.49 -14.98
CA ALA A 270 37.11 6.96 -13.69
C ALA A 270 35.89 6.87 -12.79
N ALA A 271 35.77 5.78 -12.04
CA ALA A 271 34.73 5.69 -11.03
C ALA A 271 35.21 6.30 -9.71
N VAL A 272 34.29 6.99 -9.05
CA VAL A 272 34.54 7.65 -7.78
C VAL A 272 33.77 6.91 -6.71
N GLY A 273 34.50 6.46 -5.70
CA GLY A 273 33.94 5.84 -4.50
C GLY A 273 34.30 6.64 -3.25
N ALA A 274 34.42 5.95 -2.13
CA ALA A 274 34.81 6.56 -0.85
C ALA A 274 36.32 6.86 -0.73
N SER A 275 37.14 6.33 -1.65
CA SER A 275 38.58 6.63 -1.72
C SER A 275 38.83 7.97 -2.41
N ALA A 276 39.83 8.72 -1.94
CA ALA A 276 40.31 9.93 -2.62
C ALA A 276 41.13 9.60 -3.88
N GLU A 277 41.58 8.36 -4.01
CA GLU A 277 42.32 7.89 -5.18
C GLU A 277 41.36 7.38 -6.25
N VAL A 278 41.59 7.86 -7.48
CA VAL A 278 40.74 7.59 -8.65
C VAL A 278 41.65 7.16 -9.80
N GLU A 279 41.39 5.97 -10.34
CA GLU A 279 42.13 5.40 -11.48
C GLU A 279 41.39 5.65 -12.79
N TRP A 280 42.11 6.21 -13.76
CA TRP A 280 41.55 6.59 -15.07
C TRP A 280 41.75 5.48 -16.10
N LEU A 281 40.66 5.03 -16.71
CA LEU A 281 40.68 4.27 -17.96
C LEU A 281 40.73 5.26 -19.13
N ILE A 282 41.83 5.30 -19.87
CA ILE A 282 41.92 6.05 -21.12
C ILE A 282 41.24 5.23 -22.22
N VAL A 283 40.24 5.81 -22.85
CA VAL A 283 39.53 5.24 -23.98
C VAL A 283 40.08 5.86 -25.27
N GLY A 284 40.15 5.05 -26.32
CA GLY A 284 40.61 5.48 -27.64
C GLY A 284 39.84 6.69 -28.17
N SER A 285 40.32 7.24 -29.28
CA SER A 285 39.72 8.42 -29.88
C SER A 285 38.45 8.06 -30.67
N THR A 286 37.41 8.89 -30.56
CA THR A 286 36.14 8.73 -31.26
C THR A 286 35.96 9.93 -32.18
N LEU A 287 35.79 9.66 -33.49
CA LEU A 287 35.47 10.69 -34.47
C LEU A 287 34.00 11.12 -34.29
N PHE A 288 33.79 12.41 -34.02
CA PHE A 288 32.46 12.97 -33.88
C PHE A 288 31.92 13.41 -35.25
N VAL A 289 30.89 12.72 -35.75
CA VAL A 289 30.41 12.84 -37.15
C VAL A 289 29.01 13.48 -37.26
N ASN A 290 28.23 13.48 -36.16
CA ASN A 290 26.84 13.97 -36.10
C ASN A 290 26.68 15.45 -35.73
#